data_AF-A0A938QXK6-F1
#
_entry.id   AF-A0A938QXK6-F1
#
_cell.length_a   1.000
_cell.length_b   1.000
_cell.length_c   1.000
_cell.angle_alpha   90.00
_cell.angle_beta   90.00
_cell.angle_gamma   90.00
#
_symmetry.space_group_name_H-M   'P 1'
#
loop_
_entity.id
_entity.type
_entity.pdbx_description
1 polymer ?
#
loop_
_entity_poly.entity_id
_entity_poly.type
_entity_poly.pdbx_seq_one_letter_code
_entity_poly.pdbx_strand_id
1 'polypeptide(L)'
;MSNILDRTAENPFWFHECFLMAMPLGKKVVNLRELLEALLEVDESVLFYHLIQSRLALGQPGVEYPNDFALWAANALQDTKLAEKLSSFDPFEYHNLGLVRQAVVDILEEYLWDLPTVPWARSGFEFHFCQASVVVMHSLISANTLKDFCAALNRVGLDSIYYHFFEARWRLGELKGDDFSFWIETNFGLPELVTAIRDLDVYFYSLKEVRETLLGLIHQHLGELCDYSE
;
A
#
# COMPACT_ATOMS: atom_id res chain seq x y z
N MET A 1 -22.35 24.75 -18.32
CA MET A 1 -21.23 24.29 -17.49
C MET A 1 -20.18 23.78 -18.45
N SER A 2 -19.06 24.50 -18.60
CA SER A 2 -17.93 24.03 -19.41
C SER A 2 -17.53 22.65 -18.90
N ASN A 3 -17.43 21.66 -19.80
CA ASN A 3 -17.18 20.28 -19.43
C ASN A 3 -15.81 20.19 -18.73
N ILE A 4 -15.81 20.06 -17.40
CA ILE A 4 -14.57 20.01 -16.61
C ILE A 4 -13.69 18.82 -17.01
N LEU A 5 -14.29 17.79 -17.64
CA LEU A 5 -13.59 16.65 -18.23
C LEU A 5 -12.65 17.01 -19.38
N ASP A 6 -12.99 18.04 -20.16
CA ASP A 6 -12.21 18.48 -21.33
C ASP A 6 -11.31 19.68 -20.99
N ARG A 7 -11.40 20.20 -19.77
CA ARG A 7 -10.51 21.27 -19.30
C ARG A 7 -9.08 20.73 -19.28
N THR A 8 -8.18 21.47 -19.92
CA THR A 8 -6.75 21.17 -19.88
C THR A 8 -6.15 21.63 -18.55
N ALA A 9 -5.39 20.75 -17.92
CA ALA A 9 -4.56 21.02 -16.76
C ALA A 9 -3.48 22.05 -17.11
N GLU A 10 -3.11 22.91 -16.15
CA GLU A 10 -1.97 23.82 -16.32
C GLU A 10 -0.66 23.03 -16.37
N ASN A 11 -0.58 21.95 -15.59
CA ASN A 11 0.52 21.00 -15.60
C ASN A 11 -0.01 19.59 -15.88
N PRO A 12 0.41 18.92 -16.96
CA PRO A 12 -0.02 17.55 -17.23
C PRO A 12 0.47 16.59 -16.16
N PHE A 13 -0.33 15.56 -15.87
CA PHE A 13 0.11 14.47 -15.00
C PHE A 13 0.99 13.50 -15.80
N TRP A 14 2.15 13.17 -15.26
CA TRP A 14 3.05 12.17 -15.85
C TRP A 14 3.07 10.93 -14.97
N PHE A 15 2.61 9.82 -15.54
CA PHE A 15 2.66 8.55 -14.86
C PHE A 15 4.10 8.04 -14.80
N HIS A 16 4.41 7.37 -13.70
CA HIS A 16 5.64 6.68 -13.43
C HIS A 16 5.30 5.26 -13.06
N GLU A 17 6.16 4.35 -13.50
CA GLU A 17 6.11 2.94 -13.19
C GLU A 17 7.19 2.64 -12.16
N CYS A 18 7.00 1.60 -11.36
CA CYS A 18 8.02 1.22 -10.39
C CYS A 18 8.21 -0.29 -10.29
N PHE A 19 9.43 -0.70 -9.97
CA PHE A 19 9.73 -2.10 -9.70
C PHE A 19 10.47 -2.24 -8.38
N LEU A 20 10.10 -3.28 -7.65
CA LEU A 20 10.77 -3.67 -6.42
C LEU A 20 11.88 -4.65 -6.70
N MET A 21 13.10 -4.27 -6.31
CA MET A 21 14.23 -5.17 -6.24
C MET A 21 14.35 -5.69 -4.81
N ALA A 22 13.78 -6.87 -4.57
CA ALA A 22 13.85 -7.55 -3.28
C ALA A 22 15.31 -7.95 -2.96
N MET A 23 15.73 -7.67 -1.73
CA MET A 23 17.06 -7.93 -1.19
C MET A 23 16.93 -8.73 0.10
N PRO A 24 16.95 -10.08 0.01
CA PRO A 24 16.94 -10.94 1.19
C PRO A 24 18.16 -10.67 2.08
N LEU A 25 17.94 -10.57 3.40
CA LEU A 25 19.01 -10.25 4.35
C LEU A 25 19.75 -11.47 4.89
N GLY A 26 19.24 -12.68 4.62
CA GLY A 26 19.76 -13.91 5.21
C GLY A 26 19.47 -14.07 6.72
N LYS A 27 18.81 -13.09 7.36
CA LYS A 27 18.26 -13.21 8.71
C LYS A 27 16.90 -13.90 8.63
N LYS A 28 16.65 -14.86 9.52
CA LYS A 28 15.38 -15.57 9.63
C LYS A 28 15.02 -15.83 11.08
N VAL A 29 13.74 -16.02 11.34
CA VAL A 29 13.20 -16.35 12.67
C VAL A 29 12.19 -17.47 12.59
N VAL A 30 12.09 -18.26 13.66
CA VAL A 30 11.22 -19.45 13.69
C VAL A 30 10.06 -19.32 14.67
N ASN A 31 10.02 -18.29 15.50
CA ASN A 31 8.97 -18.08 16.48
C ASN A 31 8.78 -16.58 16.80
N LEU A 32 7.74 -16.27 17.57
CA LEU A 32 7.37 -14.89 17.92
C LEU A 32 8.38 -14.17 18.80
N ARG A 33 9.12 -14.90 19.65
CA ARG A 33 10.14 -14.30 20.52
C ARG A 33 11.31 -13.79 19.69
N GLU A 34 11.79 -14.63 18.77
CA GLU A 34 12.83 -14.24 17.82
C GLU A 34 12.37 -13.12 16.87
N LEU A 35 11.10 -13.15 16.43
CA LEU A 35 10.52 -12.07 15.62
C LEU A 35 10.54 -10.74 16.39
N LEU A 36 10.06 -10.74 17.64
CA LEU A 36 10.04 -9.57 18.50
C LEU A 36 11.46 -9.01 18.72
N GLU A 37 12.41 -9.85 19.10
CA GLU A 37 13.81 -9.46 19.26
C GLU A 37 14.39 -8.88 17.97
N ALA A 38 14.10 -9.49 16.82
CA ALA A 38 14.57 -9.01 15.55
C ALA A 38 13.95 -7.66 15.15
N LEU A 39 12.65 -7.42 15.41
CA LEU A 39 11.96 -6.18 15.07
C LEU A 39 12.52 -4.96 15.83
N LEU A 40 13.06 -5.17 17.03
CA LEU A 40 13.75 -4.12 17.78
C LEU A 40 15.07 -3.68 17.11
N GLU A 41 15.71 -4.56 16.36
CA GLU A 41 17.05 -4.33 15.79
C GLU A 41 17.08 -4.02 14.29
N VAL A 42 16.15 -4.56 13.51
CA VAL A 42 16.17 -4.41 12.03
C VAL A 42 15.99 -2.95 11.62
N ASP A 43 16.52 -2.61 10.44
CA ASP A 43 16.30 -1.29 9.84
C ASP A 43 14.83 -1.06 9.48
N GLU A 44 14.40 0.20 9.46
CA GLU A 44 13.03 0.56 9.08
C GLU A 44 12.67 0.14 7.66
N SER A 45 13.66 0.02 6.75
CA SER A 45 13.45 -0.49 5.38
C SER A 45 12.91 -1.92 5.35
N VAL A 46 13.25 -2.74 6.35
CA VAL A 46 12.76 -4.12 6.49
C VAL A 46 11.30 -4.13 6.89
N LEU A 47 10.92 -3.29 7.86
CA LEU A 47 9.52 -3.10 8.25
C LEU A 47 8.70 -2.57 7.08
N PHE A 48 9.22 -1.55 6.39
CA PHE A 48 8.56 -0.97 5.21
C PHE A 48 8.31 -2.02 4.14
N TYR A 49 9.29 -2.90 3.87
CA TYR A 49 9.09 -3.98 2.91
C TYR A 49 7.95 -4.92 3.33
N HIS A 50 8.02 -5.50 4.54
CA HIS A 50 7.09 -6.55 4.96
C HIS A 50 5.67 -6.06 5.29
N LEU A 51 5.50 -4.78 5.57
CA LEU A 51 4.19 -4.19 5.88
C LEU A 51 3.53 -3.52 4.68
N ILE A 52 4.33 -2.98 3.75
CA ILE A 52 3.85 -2.05 2.72
C ILE A 52 4.27 -2.53 1.33
N GLN A 53 5.58 -2.69 1.07
CA GLN A 53 6.07 -2.92 -0.30
C GLN A 53 5.82 -4.34 -0.80
N SER A 54 5.77 -5.36 0.06
CA SER A 54 5.58 -6.76 -0.34
C SER A 54 4.29 -6.98 -1.13
N ARG A 55 3.31 -6.07 -1.01
CA ARG A 55 2.07 -6.03 -1.81
C ARG A 55 2.30 -5.89 -3.32
N LEU A 56 3.39 -5.25 -3.71
CA LEU A 56 3.80 -5.12 -5.11
C LEU A 56 4.74 -6.26 -5.54
N ALA A 57 5.25 -7.07 -4.60
CA ALA A 57 6.04 -8.26 -4.93
C ALA A 57 5.16 -9.36 -5.57
N LEU A 58 5.79 -10.27 -6.32
CA LEU A 58 5.11 -11.35 -7.03
C LEU A 58 4.40 -12.29 -6.04
N GLY A 59 3.07 -12.35 -6.14
CA GLY A 59 2.20 -13.08 -5.21
C GLY A 59 1.55 -12.10 -4.24
N GLN A 60 0.38 -11.57 -4.62
CA GLN A 60 -0.37 -10.67 -3.74
C GLN A 60 -0.67 -11.40 -2.43
N PRO A 61 -0.35 -10.82 -1.26
CA PRO A 61 -0.99 -11.27 -0.04
C PRO A 61 -2.51 -11.23 -0.29
N GLY A 62 -3.21 -12.32 0.01
CA GLY A 62 -4.67 -12.29 -0.03
C GLY A 62 -5.16 -11.15 0.87
N VAL A 63 -6.24 -10.48 0.49
CA VAL A 63 -6.84 -9.36 1.26
C VAL A 63 -7.03 -9.70 2.74
N GLU A 64 -7.18 -10.99 3.08
CA GLU A 64 -7.25 -11.53 4.44
C GLU A 64 -6.03 -11.20 5.33
N TYR A 65 -4.81 -11.20 4.76
CA TYR A 65 -3.57 -10.95 5.48
C TYR A 65 -2.76 -9.83 4.79
N PRO A 66 -3.00 -8.56 5.19
CA PRO A 66 -2.52 -7.37 4.48
C PRO A 66 -1.00 -7.13 4.58
N ASN A 67 -0.30 -7.89 5.43
CA ASN A 67 1.15 -7.80 5.63
C ASN A 67 1.77 -9.18 5.84
N ASP A 68 3.08 -9.27 5.61
CA ASP A 68 3.81 -10.54 5.65
C ASP A 68 3.83 -11.16 7.06
N PHE A 69 3.79 -10.35 8.13
CA PHE A 69 3.79 -10.87 9.49
C PHE A 69 2.47 -11.57 9.82
N ALA A 70 1.34 -10.96 9.45
CA ALA A 70 0.02 -11.57 9.59
C ALA A 70 -0.07 -12.87 8.77
N LEU A 71 0.40 -12.84 7.52
CA LEU A 71 0.42 -14.01 6.63
C LEU A 71 1.28 -15.14 7.20
N TRP A 72 2.44 -14.81 7.78
CA TRP A 72 3.32 -15.78 8.40
C TRP A 72 2.73 -16.37 9.68
N ALA A 73 2.10 -15.55 10.53
CA ALA A 73 1.40 -16.02 11.72
C ALA A 73 0.30 -17.04 11.35
N ALA A 74 -0.51 -16.73 10.33
CA ALA A 74 -1.55 -17.63 9.84
C ALA A 74 -0.98 -18.93 9.26
N ASN A 75 0.03 -18.86 8.39
CA ASN A 75 0.48 -20.00 7.61
C ASN A 75 1.56 -20.84 8.30
N ALA A 76 2.57 -20.21 8.88
CA ALA A 76 3.72 -20.91 9.47
C ALA A 76 3.48 -21.30 10.92
N LEU A 77 2.84 -20.41 11.69
CA LEU A 77 2.54 -20.66 13.11
C LEU A 77 1.15 -21.27 13.32
N GLN A 78 0.28 -21.24 12.30
CA GLN A 78 -1.12 -21.70 12.39
C GLN A 78 -1.89 -20.94 13.49
N ASP A 79 -1.56 -19.66 13.66
CA ASP A 79 -2.13 -18.79 14.68
C ASP A 79 -2.98 -17.69 14.02
N THR A 80 -4.25 -18.01 13.77
CA THR A 80 -5.20 -17.08 13.15
C THR A 80 -5.52 -15.90 14.05
N LYS A 81 -5.50 -16.08 15.38
CA LYS A 81 -5.80 -15.00 16.33
C LYS A 81 -4.71 -13.92 16.31
N LEU A 82 -3.44 -14.34 16.26
CA LEU A 82 -2.35 -13.39 16.06
C LEU A 82 -2.41 -12.76 14.67
N ALA A 83 -2.70 -13.55 13.63
CA ALA A 83 -2.81 -13.04 12.29
C ALA A 83 -3.88 -11.93 12.19
N GLU A 84 -5.06 -12.13 12.76
CA GLU A 84 -6.12 -11.10 12.84
C GLU A 84 -5.65 -9.84 13.57
N LYS A 85 -4.98 -9.98 14.72
CA LYS A 85 -4.41 -8.82 15.45
C LYS A 85 -3.43 -8.05 14.58
N LEU A 86 -2.50 -8.75 13.91
CA LEU A 86 -1.52 -8.13 13.00
C LEU A 86 -2.15 -7.58 11.71
N SER A 87 -3.31 -8.10 11.29
CA SER A 87 -4.08 -7.56 10.17
C SER A 87 -4.85 -6.28 10.54
N SER A 88 -5.19 -6.08 11.82
CA SER A 88 -6.05 -4.97 12.25
C SER A 88 -5.39 -3.60 12.36
N PHE A 89 -4.06 -3.53 12.41
CA PHE A 89 -3.36 -2.25 12.47
C PHE A 89 -3.03 -1.77 11.05
N ASP A 90 -3.29 -0.49 10.77
CA ASP A 90 -2.97 0.13 9.48
C ASP A 90 -1.67 0.96 9.59
N PRO A 91 -0.56 0.58 8.90
CA PRO A 91 0.67 1.37 8.92
C PRO A 91 0.48 2.78 8.34
N PHE A 92 -0.52 3.04 7.50
CA PHE A 92 -0.77 4.36 6.91
C PHE A 92 -1.41 5.37 7.87
N GLU A 93 -1.83 4.94 9.06
CA GLU A 93 -2.32 5.84 10.11
C GLU A 93 -1.18 6.48 10.92
N TYR A 94 0.07 6.10 10.65
CA TYR A 94 1.25 6.55 11.40
C TYR A 94 2.12 7.51 10.59
N HIS A 95 2.73 8.46 11.31
CA HIS A 95 3.57 9.50 10.68
C HIS A 95 4.98 9.03 10.30
N ASN A 96 5.47 7.95 10.91
CA ASN A 96 6.82 7.43 10.66
C ASN A 96 6.89 5.93 10.98
N LEU A 97 7.90 5.25 10.43
CA LEU A 97 8.08 3.80 10.59
C LEU A 97 8.50 3.40 12.01
N GLY A 98 9.08 4.31 12.79
CA GLY A 98 9.35 4.08 14.22
C GLY A 98 8.07 3.85 15.03
N LEU A 99 7.02 4.64 14.77
CA LEU A 99 5.71 4.43 15.40
C LEU A 99 5.04 3.13 14.92
N VAL A 100 5.15 2.82 13.63
CA VAL A 100 4.67 1.54 13.08
C VAL A 100 5.36 0.36 13.75
N ARG A 101 6.68 0.43 13.91
CA ARG A 101 7.46 -0.59 14.63
C ARG A 101 6.95 -0.75 16.05
N GLN A 102 6.74 0.34 16.77
CA GLN A 102 6.25 0.28 18.15
C GLN A 102 4.88 -0.39 18.21
N ALA A 103 3.96 -0.04 17.31
CA ALA A 103 2.64 -0.67 17.25
C ALA A 103 2.73 -2.19 17.03
N VAL A 104 3.58 -2.65 16.11
CA VAL A 104 3.79 -4.09 15.89
C VAL A 104 4.41 -4.77 17.12
N VAL A 105 5.40 -4.13 17.73
CA VAL A 105 6.05 -4.62 18.96
C VAL A 105 5.05 -4.76 20.09
N ASP A 106 4.22 -3.75 20.33
CA ASP A 106 3.19 -3.75 21.38
C ASP A 106 2.18 -4.89 21.17
N ILE A 107 1.73 -5.10 19.93
CA ILE A 107 0.85 -6.23 19.57
C ILE A 107 1.51 -7.57 19.91
N LEU A 108 2.79 -7.75 19.57
CA LEU A 108 3.51 -8.99 19.81
C LEU A 108 3.80 -9.22 21.31
N GLU A 109 4.16 -8.17 22.05
CA GLU A 109 4.41 -8.25 23.49
C GLU A 109 3.15 -8.61 24.27
N GLU A 110 2.04 -7.92 23.99
CA GLU A 110 0.74 -8.23 24.58
C GLU A 110 0.34 -9.68 24.27
N TYR A 111 0.49 -10.09 23.02
CA TYR A 111 0.13 -11.45 22.62
C TYR A 111 1.00 -12.52 23.29
N LEU A 112 2.30 -12.27 23.38
CA LEU A 112 3.26 -13.18 24.04
C LEU A 112 3.01 -13.32 25.54
N TRP A 113 2.55 -12.25 26.20
CA TRP A 113 2.24 -12.27 27.63
C TRP A 113 1.14 -13.29 27.97
N ASP A 114 0.15 -13.42 27.10
CA ASP A 114 -1.01 -14.31 27.28
C ASP A 114 -0.76 -15.76 26.82
N LEU A 115 0.37 -16.03 26.15
CA LEU A 115 0.65 -17.34 25.57
C LEU A 115 1.24 -18.31 26.62
N PRO A 116 0.62 -19.48 26.85
CA PRO A 116 1.19 -20.50 27.73
C PRO A 116 2.46 -21.14 27.13
N THR A 117 2.53 -21.24 25.81
CA THR A 117 3.66 -21.77 25.05
C THR A 117 3.78 -21.05 23.72
N VAL A 118 5.00 -20.66 23.34
CA VAL A 118 5.25 -19.99 22.04
C VAL A 118 5.34 -21.04 20.93
N PRO A 119 4.53 -20.95 19.86
CA PRO A 119 4.59 -21.87 18.73
C PRO A 119 5.87 -21.66 17.91
N TRP A 120 6.31 -22.73 17.25
CA TRP A 120 7.50 -22.73 16.38
C TRP A 120 7.07 -23.07 14.96
N ALA A 121 7.59 -22.30 14.01
CA ALA A 121 7.50 -22.61 12.60
C ALA A 121 8.26 -23.91 12.30
N ARG A 122 7.72 -24.69 11.37
CA ARG A 122 8.38 -25.90 10.88
C ARG A 122 9.57 -25.50 9.97
N SER A 123 10.54 -26.40 9.84
CA SER A 123 11.62 -26.23 8.85
C SER A 123 11.04 -25.96 7.46
N GLY A 124 11.51 -24.91 6.80
CA GLY A 124 11.01 -24.41 5.51
C GLY A 124 9.90 -23.37 5.62
N PHE A 125 9.43 -23.05 6.82
CA PHE A 125 8.38 -22.05 7.09
C PHE A 125 8.89 -20.92 7.98
N GLU A 126 10.21 -20.76 8.13
CA GLU A 126 10.79 -19.63 8.83
C GLU A 126 10.37 -18.30 8.20
N PHE A 127 10.27 -17.24 9.01
CA PHE A 127 10.11 -15.90 8.47
C PHE A 127 11.48 -15.40 7.99
N HIS A 128 11.57 -14.97 6.74
CA HIS A 128 12.80 -14.47 6.15
C HIS A 128 12.73 -12.96 5.99
N PHE A 129 13.67 -12.25 6.61
CA PHE A 129 13.74 -10.81 6.48
C PHE A 129 14.26 -10.40 5.10
N CYS A 130 13.59 -9.42 4.53
CA CYS A 130 13.87 -8.84 3.23
C CYS A 130 13.69 -7.33 3.34
N GLN A 131 14.41 -6.61 2.50
CA GLN A 131 14.14 -5.20 2.20
C GLN A 131 14.05 -5.04 0.69
N ALA A 132 13.61 -3.89 0.19
CA ALA A 132 13.66 -3.62 -1.24
C ALA A 132 14.23 -2.25 -1.57
N SER A 133 14.76 -2.15 -2.78
CA SER A 133 15.01 -0.89 -3.45
C SER A 133 13.97 -0.70 -4.54
N VAL A 134 13.41 0.51 -4.61
CA VAL A 134 12.42 0.88 -5.62
C VAL A 134 13.15 1.54 -6.78
N VAL A 135 12.99 0.99 -7.98
CA VAL A 135 13.41 1.65 -9.22
C VAL A 135 12.19 2.31 -9.84
N VAL A 136 12.24 3.62 -10.00
CA VAL A 136 11.18 4.42 -10.62
C VAL A 136 11.56 4.73 -12.06
N MET A 137 10.63 4.49 -12.97
CA MET A 137 10.79 4.79 -14.38
C MET A 137 9.71 5.75 -14.85
N HIS A 138 10.08 6.64 -15.76
CA HIS A 138 9.13 7.53 -16.39
C HIS A 138 8.28 6.77 -17.40
N SER A 139 6.95 6.83 -17.26
CA SER A 139 6.04 6.28 -18.27
C SER A 139 5.89 7.28 -19.43
N LEU A 140 5.64 6.76 -20.62
CA LEU A 140 5.26 7.60 -21.77
C LEU A 140 3.78 8.02 -21.73
N ILE A 141 3.04 7.58 -20.72
CA ILE A 141 1.63 7.88 -20.52
C ILE A 141 1.52 9.16 -19.68
N SER A 142 0.78 10.14 -20.20
CA SER A 142 0.44 11.37 -19.50
C SER A 142 -1.05 11.69 -19.63
N ALA A 143 -1.54 12.55 -18.75
CA ALA A 143 -2.89 13.06 -18.77
C ALA A 143 -2.91 14.58 -18.78
N ASN A 144 -3.58 15.17 -19.76
CA ASN A 144 -3.78 16.62 -19.84
C ASN A 144 -5.15 17.03 -19.31
N THR A 145 -6.09 16.11 -19.25
CA THR A 145 -7.47 16.33 -18.81
C THR A 145 -7.89 15.23 -17.84
N LEU A 146 -8.98 15.43 -17.08
CA LEU A 146 -9.53 14.38 -16.23
C LEU A 146 -9.97 13.15 -17.05
N LYS A 147 -10.45 13.37 -18.28
CA LYS A 147 -10.79 12.29 -19.21
C LYS A 147 -9.56 11.47 -19.59
N ASP A 148 -8.44 12.14 -19.93
CA ASP A 148 -7.18 11.46 -20.22
C ASP A 148 -6.68 10.69 -18.99
N PHE A 149 -6.85 11.25 -17.80
CA PHE A 149 -6.46 10.63 -16.54
C PHE A 149 -7.22 9.32 -16.30
N CYS A 150 -8.56 9.31 -16.46
CA CYS A 150 -9.35 8.08 -16.40
C CYS A 150 -8.93 7.05 -17.46
N ALA A 151 -8.69 7.49 -18.69
CA ALA A 151 -8.21 6.60 -19.75
C ALA A 151 -6.81 6.04 -19.45
N ALA A 152 -5.93 6.86 -18.85
CA ALA A 152 -4.59 6.46 -18.46
C ALA A 152 -4.60 5.46 -17.29
N LEU A 153 -5.45 5.67 -16.26
CA LEU A 153 -5.61 4.73 -15.13
C LEU A 153 -5.99 3.31 -15.58
N ASN A 154 -6.75 3.18 -16.68
CA ASN A 154 -7.08 1.89 -17.28
C ASN A 154 -5.92 1.24 -18.05
N ARG A 155 -4.92 2.03 -18.47
CA ARG A 155 -3.81 1.59 -19.31
C ARG A 155 -2.53 1.30 -18.55
N VAL A 156 -2.24 2.07 -17.49
CA VAL A 156 -1.02 1.91 -16.69
C VAL A 156 -1.04 0.60 -15.90
N GLY A 157 0.14 0.12 -15.53
CA GLY A 157 0.28 -1.02 -14.62
C GLY A 157 -0.18 -0.72 -13.19
N LEU A 158 -0.37 -1.76 -12.38
CA LEU A 158 -0.73 -1.62 -10.96
C LEU A 158 0.41 -1.00 -10.13
N ASP A 159 1.65 -1.19 -10.58
CA ASP A 159 2.85 -0.58 -10.04
C ASP A 159 2.83 0.95 -10.12
N SER A 160 2.22 1.52 -11.17
CA SER A 160 2.04 2.96 -11.29
C SER A 160 1.06 3.50 -10.25
N ILE A 161 -0.03 2.75 -10.02
CA ILE A 161 -1.01 3.07 -8.97
C ILE A 161 -0.39 2.94 -7.59
N TYR A 162 0.36 1.86 -7.37
CA TYR A 162 1.14 1.69 -6.14
C TYR A 162 2.06 2.90 -5.93
N TYR A 163 2.83 3.30 -6.95
CA TYR A 163 3.77 4.41 -6.81
C TYR A 163 3.08 5.75 -6.52
N HIS A 164 2.05 6.10 -7.29
CA HIS A 164 1.44 7.43 -7.22
C HIS A 164 0.39 7.60 -6.12
N PHE A 165 -0.21 6.50 -5.68
CA PHE A 165 -1.31 6.55 -4.71
C PHE A 165 -0.96 5.89 -3.38
N PHE A 166 -0.33 4.72 -3.43
CA PHE A 166 -0.08 3.91 -2.24
C PHE A 166 1.23 4.34 -1.55
N GLU A 167 2.36 4.20 -2.24
CA GLU A 167 3.67 4.60 -1.73
C GLU A 167 3.80 6.11 -1.56
N ALA A 168 3.08 6.90 -2.37
CA ALA A 168 3.04 8.36 -2.24
C ALA A 168 2.67 8.83 -0.83
N ARG A 169 1.77 8.13 -0.14
CA ARG A 169 1.36 8.45 1.25
C ARG A 169 2.53 8.37 2.24
N TRP A 170 3.51 7.51 1.97
CA TRP A 170 4.75 7.45 2.74
C TRP A 170 5.83 8.39 2.19
N ARG A 171 6.02 8.41 0.87
CA ARG A 171 7.05 9.19 0.19
C ARG A 171 6.89 10.70 0.40
N LEU A 172 5.65 11.19 0.43
CA LEU A 172 5.35 12.61 0.62
C LEU A 172 5.39 13.03 2.10
N GLY A 173 5.35 12.08 3.03
CA GLY A 173 5.37 12.36 4.48
C GLY A 173 4.09 13.04 5.00
N GLU A 174 3.03 13.09 4.20
CA GLU A 174 1.73 13.66 4.55
C GLU A 174 0.68 12.55 4.63
N LEU A 175 0.01 12.45 5.79
CA LEU A 175 -1.08 11.49 5.96
C LEU A 175 -2.16 11.73 4.92
N LYS A 176 -2.55 10.66 4.21
CA LYS A 176 -3.51 10.69 3.10
C LYS A 176 -3.07 11.59 1.92
N GLY A 177 -1.80 12.00 1.84
CA GLY A 177 -1.25 12.71 0.69
C GLY A 177 -0.93 11.77 -0.46
N ASP A 178 -1.30 12.12 -1.68
CA ASP A 178 -1.01 11.33 -2.88
C ASP A 178 -0.93 12.19 -4.15
N ASP A 179 -0.26 11.67 -5.18
CA ASP A 179 0.03 12.45 -6.38
C ASP A 179 -1.24 12.73 -7.20
N PHE A 180 -2.23 11.82 -7.17
CA PHE A 180 -3.48 11.94 -7.93
C PHE A 180 -4.35 13.06 -7.34
N SER A 181 -4.61 13.00 -6.04
CA SER A 181 -5.35 14.02 -5.29
C SER A 181 -4.70 15.38 -5.45
N PHE A 182 -3.37 15.46 -5.31
CA PHE A 182 -2.62 16.71 -5.48
C PHE A 182 -2.82 17.30 -6.89
N TRP A 183 -2.71 16.46 -7.93
CA TRP A 183 -2.89 16.92 -9.31
C TRP A 183 -4.32 17.38 -9.59
N ILE A 184 -5.32 16.66 -9.09
CA ILE A 184 -6.74 17.01 -9.25
C ILE A 184 -7.06 18.33 -8.54
N GLU A 185 -6.59 18.48 -7.30
CA GLU A 185 -6.78 19.67 -6.47
C GLU A 185 -6.20 20.91 -7.13
N THR A 186 -4.94 20.84 -7.58
CA THR A 186 -4.20 21.97 -8.13
C THR A 186 -4.68 22.41 -9.51
N ASN A 187 -5.19 21.50 -10.35
CA ASN A 187 -5.57 21.82 -11.73
C ASN A 187 -7.08 22.05 -11.93
N PHE A 188 -7.93 21.34 -11.18
CA PHE A 188 -9.37 21.33 -11.43
C PHE A 188 -10.20 21.91 -10.28
N GLY A 189 -9.64 22.03 -9.07
CA GLY A 189 -10.33 22.62 -7.93
C GLY A 189 -11.57 21.83 -7.50
N LEU A 190 -11.44 20.51 -7.39
CA LEU A 190 -12.51 19.57 -7.04
C LEU A 190 -12.35 19.03 -5.60
N PRO A 191 -12.65 19.83 -4.57
CA PRO A 191 -12.35 19.47 -3.18
C PRO A 191 -13.13 18.25 -2.66
N GLU A 192 -14.38 18.05 -3.13
CA GLU A 192 -15.21 16.90 -2.73
C GLU A 192 -14.62 15.58 -3.24
N LEU A 193 -14.24 15.55 -4.53
CA LEU A 193 -13.57 14.39 -5.14
C LEU A 193 -12.22 14.11 -4.46
N VAL A 194 -11.42 15.15 -4.24
CA VAL A 194 -10.12 15.03 -3.57
C VAL A 194 -10.29 14.46 -2.16
N THR A 195 -11.27 14.94 -1.39
CA THR A 195 -11.56 14.41 -0.05
C THR A 195 -11.95 12.93 -0.12
N ALA A 196 -12.85 12.57 -1.04
CA ALA A 196 -13.27 11.18 -1.22
C ALA A 196 -12.12 10.25 -1.63
N ILE A 197 -11.20 10.71 -2.48
CA ILE A 197 -10.00 9.94 -2.87
C ILE A 197 -9.06 9.77 -1.67
N ARG A 198 -8.79 10.85 -0.92
CA ARG A 198 -7.89 10.81 0.25
C ARG A 198 -8.44 9.92 1.37
N ASP A 199 -9.76 9.85 1.54
CA ASP A 199 -10.42 9.02 2.54
C ASP A 199 -10.48 7.53 2.18
N LEU A 200 -9.99 7.12 1.00
CA LEU A 200 -9.81 5.71 0.71
C LEU A 200 -8.85 5.06 1.70
N ASP A 201 -9.34 3.99 2.32
CA ASP A 201 -8.56 3.05 3.11
C ASP A 201 -7.77 2.15 2.16
N VAL A 202 -6.53 2.52 1.91
CA VAL A 202 -5.68 1.77 0.99
C VAL A 202 -5.24 0.43 1.56
N TYR A 203 -5.23 0.28 2.88
CA TYR A 203 -4.63 -0.88 3.53
C TYR A 203 -5.46 -2.14 3.33
N PHE A 204 -6.79 -2.04 3.27
CA PHE A 204 -7.67 -3.18 3.03
C PHE A 204 -8.07 -3.38 1.56
N TYR A 205 -7.48 -2.62 0.63
CA TYR A 205 -7.75 -2.74 -0.79
C TYR A 205 -6.53 -3.35 -1.51
N SER A 206 -6.79 -4.24 -2.46
CA SER A 206 -5.82 -4.60 -3.48
C SER A 206 -5.59 -3.42 -4.43
N LEU A 207 -4.43 -3.38 -5.11
CA LEU A 207 -4.14 -2.33 -6.09
C LEU A 207 -5.17 -2.27 -7.23
N LYS A 208 -5.80 -3.41 -7.54
CA LYS A 208 -6.87 -3.50 -8.54
C LYS A 208 -8.15 -2.84 -8.01
N GLU A 209 -8.56 -3.14 -6.78
CA GLU A 209 -9.73 -2.52 -6.15
C GLU A 209 -9.51 -1.01 -5.95
N VAL A 210 -8.28 -0.58 -5.61
CA VAL A 210 -7.91 0.85 -5.58
C VAL A 210 -8.15 1.49 -6.95
N ARG A 211 -7.69 0.89 -8.05
CA ARG A 211 -7.92 1.40 -9.41
C ARG A 211 -9.42 1.57 -9.70
N GLU A 212 -10.18 0.52 -9.46
CA GLU A 212 -11.62 0.47 -9.73
C GLU A 212 -12.37 1.51 -8.90
N THR A 213 -11.97 1.69 -7.64
CA THR A 213 -12.57 2.66 -6.72
C THR A 213 -12.21 4.09 -7.12
N LEU A 214 -10.95 4.38 -7.48
CA LEU A 214 -10.53 5.68 -7.99
C LEU A 214 -11.35 6.07 -9.22
N LEU A 215 -11.48 5.15 -10.19
CA LEU A 215 -12.31 5.35 -11.36
C LEU A 215 -13.76 5.61 -10.94
N GLY A 216 -14.35 4.77 -10.09
CA GLY A 216 -15.73 4.92 -9.61
C GLY A 216 -15.99 6.29 -8.96
N LEU A 217 -15.11 6.76 -8.08
CA LEU A 217 -15.21 8.07 -7.43
C LEU A 217 -15.18 9.21 -8.45
N ILE A 218 -14.28 9.14 -9.43
CA ILE A 218 -14.18 10.16 -10.49
C ILE A 218 -15.46 10.17 -11.34
N HIS A 219 -15.99 9.00 -11.72
CA HIS A 219 -17.24 8.91 -12.48
C HIS A 219 -18.44 9.48 -11.70
N GLN A 220 -18.56 9.12 -10.42
CA GLN A 220 -19.67 9.58 -9.57
C GLN A 220 -19.67 11.11 -9.43
N HIS A 221 -18.51 11.72 -9.22
CA HIS A 221 -18.40 13.17 -9.04
C HIS A 221 -18.57 13.96 -10.34
N LEU A 222 -18.32 13.34 -11.49
CA LEU A 222 -18.37 14.00 -12.80
C LEU A 222 -19.67 13.73 -13.57
N GLY A 223 -20.55 12.86 -13.05
CA GLY A 223 -21.72 12.36 -13.75
C GLY A 223 -21.31 11.31 -14.79
N GLU A 224 -22.00 10.15 -14.81
CA GLU A 224 -21.67 8.97 -15.63
C GLU A 224 -21.26 9.32 -17.07
N LEU A 225 -19.95 9.32 -17.35
CA LEU A 225 -19.38 9.53 -18.69
C LEU A 225 -18.16 8.62 -18.95
N CYS A 226 -18.19 7.41 -18.40
CA CYS A 226 -17.56 6.28 -19.08
C CYS A 226 -18.61 5.21 -19.32
N ASP A 227 -19.43 5.44 -20.35
CA ASP A 227 -19.82 4.30 -21.16
C ASP A 227 -18.53 3.57 -21.54
N TYR A 228 -18.41 2.34 -21.07
CA TYR A 228 -17.43 1.37 -21.51
C TYR A 228 -17.48 1.34 -23.04
N SER A 229 -16.55 2.01 -23.70
CA SER A 229 -16.32 1.78 -25.12
C SER A 229 -15.64 0.42 -25.26
N GLU A 230 -16.46 -0.54 -25.70
CA GLU A 230 -16.23 -1.92 -26.17
C GLU A 230 -14.79 -2.43 -26.29
#